data_AF-A0A182D6H7-F1
#
_entry.id   AF-A0A182D6H7-F1
#
_cell.length_a   1.000
_cell.length_b   1.000
_cell.length_c   1.000
_cell.angle_alpha   90.00
_cell.angle_beta   90.00
_cell.angle_gamma   90.00
#
_symmetry.space_group_name_H-M   'P 1'
#
loop_
_entity.id
_entity.type
_entity.pdbx_description
1 polymer ?
#
loop_
_entity_poly.entity_id
_entity_poly.type
_entity_poly.pdbx_seq_one_letter_code
_entity_poly.pdbx_strand_id
1 'polypeptide(L)'
;MKLMRRQINSAVHRRVNVLLLLDDGWTPAEIAAALYLNESTVLEHRALYAERGRAGVEALAYVGRRSPLDADQQAKLGMATIPLGAHQAG
;
A
#
# COMPACT_ATOMS: atom_id res chain seq x y z
N MET A 1 -17.18 27.76 -11.78
CA MET A 1 -16.74 27.00 -10.60
C MET A 1 -16.13 25.69 -11.06
N LYS A 2 -14.79 25.64 -11.19
CA LYS A 2 -14.05 24.49 -11.72
C LYS A 2 -13.97 23.47 -10.58
N LEU A 3 -14.78 22.41 -10.63
CA LEU A 3 -14.61 21.25 -9.75
C LEU A 3 -13.22 20.67 -10.05
N MET A 4 -12.22 21.11 -9.28
CA MET A 4 -10.93 20.43 -9.23
C MET A 4 -11.27 18.99 -8.86
N ARG A 5 -11.05 18.07 -9.81
CA ARG A 5 -11.05 16.64 -9.57
C ARG A 5 -9.94 16.44 -8.53
N ARG A 6 -10.29 16.49 -7.23
CA ARG A 6 -9.35 16.22 -6.14
C ARG A 6 -8.90 14.81 -6.42
N GLN A 7 -7.70 14.66 -6.97
CA GLN A 7 -7.14 13.36 -7.31
C GLN A 7 -6.91 12.67 -5.98
N ILE A 8 -7.93 11.98 -5.49
CA ILE A 8 -7.81 11.10 -4.35
C ILE A 8 -6.70 10.12 -4.72
N ASN A 9 -5.66 10.08 -3.89
CA ASN A 9 -4.50 9.21 -4.10
C ASN A 9 -4.99 7.79 -4.42
N SER A 10 -4.43 7.16 -5.45
CA SER A 10 -4.81 5.80 -5.89
C SER A 10 -4.81 4.79 -4.74
N ALA A 11 -3.94 5.01 -3.73
CA ALA A 11 -3.93 4.26 -2.49
C ALA A 11 -5.27 4.33 -1.74
N VAL A 12 -5.84 5.52 -1.54
CA VAL A 12 -7.12 5.72 -0.82
C VAL A 12 -8.26 5.01 -1.56
N HIS A 13 -8.31 5.09 -2.90
CA HIS A 13 -9.30 4.32 -3.67
C HIS A 13 -9.17 2.82 -3.46
N ARG A 14 -7.94 2.28 -3.46
CA ARG A 14 -7.72 0.85 -3.23
C ARG A 14 -8.19 0.42 -1.83
N ARG A 15 -8.06 1.29 -0.82
CA ARG A 15 -8.57 1.03 0.54
C ARG A 15 -10.08 1.00 0.60
N VAL A 16 -10.73 1.98 -0.03
CA VAL A 16 -12.19 2.06 -0.08
C VAL A 16 -12.75 0.85 -0.81
N ASN A 17 -12.12 0.39 -1.90
CA ASN A 17 -12.53 -0.81 -2.62
C ASN A 17 -12.46 -2.06 -1.73
N VAL A 18 -11.42 -2.21 -0.88
CA VAL A 18 -11.35 -3.30 0.09
C VAL A 18 -12.57 -3.30 1.01
N LEU A 19 -12.97 -2.14 1.54
CA LEU A 19 -14.10 -2.04 2.47
C LEU A 19 -15.43 -2.34 1.79
N LEU A 20 -15.63 -1.88 0.55
CA LEU A 20 -16.84 -2.18 -0.22
C LEU A 20 -16.97 -3.68 -0.49
N LEU A 21 -15.89 -4.34 -0.91
CA LEU A 21 -15.94 -5.78 -1.18
C LEU A 21 -16.15 -6.62 0.10
N LEU A 22 -15.61 -6.17 1.24
CA LEU A 22 -15.91 -6.79 2.53
C LEU A 22 -17.40 -6.65 2.90
N ASP A 23 -18.01 -5.50 2.61
CA ASP A 23 -19.45 -5.26 2.82
C ASP A 23 -20.31 -6.14 1.90
N ASP A 24 -19.84 -6.34 0.66
CA ASP A 24 -20.42 -7.30 -0.30
C ASP A 24 -20.21 -8.78 0.08
N GLY A 25 -19.55 -9.05 1.22
CA GLY A 25 -19.38 -10.38 1.77
C GLY A 25 -18.20 -11.18 1.19
N TRP A 26 -17.31 -10.55 0.45
CA TRP A 26 -16.12 -11.22 -0.09
C TRP A 26 -15.14 -11.57 1.03
N THR A 27 -14.47 -12.70 0.90
CA THR A 27 -13.43 -13.11 1.84
C THR A 27 -12.14 -12.29 1.65
N PRO A 28 -11.30 -12.13 2.69
CA PRO A 28 -10.02 -11.43 2.55
C PRO A 28 -9.11 -11.99 1.45
N ALA A 29 -9.12 -13.30 1.23
CA ALA A 29 -8.35 -13.97 0.19
C ALA A 29 -8.84 -13.62 -1.23
N GLU A 30 -10.15 -13.60 -1.46
CA GLU A 30 -10.74 -13.21 -2.77
C GLU A 30 -10.42 -11.75 -3.10
N ILE A 31 -10.54 -10.86 -2.11
CA ILE A 31 -10.21 -9.43 -2.26
C ILE A 31 -8.73 -9.25 -2.55
N ALA A 32 -7.86 -9.97 -1.83
CA ALA A 32 -6.41 -9.92 -2.04
C ALA A 32 -6.04 -10.32 -3.47
N ALA A 33 -6.63 -11.40 -3.98
CA ALA A 33 -6.44 -11.85 -5.36
C ALA A 33 -6.96 -10.82 -6.38
N ALA A 34 -8.20 -10.34 -6.22
CA ALA A 34 -8.84 -9.41 -7.16
C ALA A 34 -8.15 -8.04 -7.22
N LEU A 35 -7.64 -7.56 -6.09
CA LEU A 35 -7.00 -6.26 -5.98
C LEU A 35 -5.47 -6.35 -6.03
N TYR A 36 -4.87 -7.51 -6.27
CA TYR A 36 -3.41 -7.73 -6.26
C TYR A 36 -2.74 -7.20 -4.98
N LEU A 37 -3.25 -7.62 -3.83
CA LEU A 37 -2.76 -7.28 -2.49
C LEU A 37 -2.37 -8.56 -1.75
N ASN A 38 -1.69 -8.38 -0.61
CA ASN A 38 -1.56 -9.45 0.37
C ASN A 38 -2.81 -9.49 1.26
N GLU A 39 -3.21 -10.69 1.71
CA GLU A 39 -4.36 -10.85 2.60
C GLU A 39 -4.20 -10.08 3.91
N SER A 40 -2.99 -10.05 4.47
CA SER A 40 -2.67 -9.25 5.66
C SER A 40 -2.91 -7.74 5.45
N THR A 41 -2.68 -7.24 4.24
CA THR A 41 -2.98 -5.86 3.88
C THR A 41 -4.49 -5.63 3.91
N VAL A 42 -5.31 -6.55 3.40
CA VAL A 42 -6.78 -6.44 3.47
C VAL A 42 -7.26 -6.35 4.93
N LEU A 43 -6.71 -7.19 5.81
CA LEU A 43 -7.03 -7.18 7.24
C LEU A 43 -6.61 -5.87 7.93
N GLU A 44 -5.44 -5.33 7.60
CA GLU A 44 -4.96 -4.05 8.12
C GLU A 44 -5.89 -2.88 7.71
N HIS A 45 -6.39 -2.89 6.48
CA HIS A 45 -7.34 -1.89 6.01
C HIS A 45 -8.67 -1.94 6.76
N ARG A 46 -9.18 -3.15 7.03
CA ARG A 46 -10.36 -3.36 7.86
C ARG A 46 -10.14 -2.89 9.29
N ALA A 47 -9.01 -3.24 9.91
CA ALA A 47 -8.67 -2.82 11.27
C ALA A 47 -8.59 -1.29 11.38
N LEU A 48 -7.90 -0.64 10.44
CA LEU A 48 -7.77 0.80 10.39
C LEU A 48 -9.11 1.53 10.30
N TYR A 49 -10.03 1.01 9.48
CA TYR A 49 -11.39 1.56 9.39
C TYR A 49 -12.17 1.34 10.69
N ALA A 50 -12.09 0.15 11.29
CA ALA A 50 -12.75 -0.12 12.56
C ALA A 50 -12.28 0.80 13.69
N GLU A 51 -10.98 1.12 13.74
CA GLU A 51 -10.40 1.98 14.78
C GLU A 51 -10.63 3.48 14.55
N ARG A 52 -10.53 3.94 13.30
CA ARG A 52 -10.44 5.38 12.98
C ARG A 52 -11.51 5.87 12.01
N GLY A 53 -12.42 4.99 11.62
CA GLY A 53 -13.45 5.27 10.62
C GLY A 53 -12.87 5.76 9.30
N ARG A 54 -13.65 6.59 8.62
CA ARG A 54 -13.29 7.17 7.32
C ARG A 54 -11.99 7.99 7.35
N ALA A 55 -11.70 8.67 8.45
CA ALA A 55 -10.48 9.47 8.59
C ALA A 55 -9.22 8.59 8.50
N GLY A 56 -9.24 7.37 9.05
CA GLY A 56 -8.12 6.43 8.93
C GLY A 56 -7.85 6.02 7.49
N VAL A 57 -8.90 5.77 6.72
CA VAL A 57 -8.82 5.34 5.32
C VAL A 57 -8.26 6.44 4.43
N GLU A 58 -8.66 7.69 4.66
CA GLU A 58 -8.23 8.86 3.87
C GLU A 58 -6.83 9.36 4.25
N ALA A 59 -6.46 9.27 5.54
CA ALA A 59 -5.25 9.90 6.07
C ALA A 59 -4.03 8.98 6.20
N LEU A 60 -4.12 7.69 5.85
CA LEU A 60 -2.96 6.79 5.90
C LEU A 60 -1.94 7.22 4.82
N ALA A 61 -1.06 8.15 5.20
CA ALA A 61 0.20 8.36 4.54
C ALA A 61 1.01 7.07 4.72
N TYR A 62 1.51 6.49 3.63
CA TYR A 62 2.51 5.43 3.73
C TYR A 62 3.80 6.07 4.25
N VAL A 63 3.87 6.28 5.57
CA VAL A 63 5.10 6.65 6.23
C VAL A 63 5.90 5.36 6.24
N GLY A 64 6.91 5.27 5.37
CA GLY A 64 7.69 4.05 5.19
C GLY A 64 8.02 3.43 6.54
N ARG A 65 7.69 2.14 6.73
CA ARG A 65 8.01 1.43 7.96
C ARG A 65 9.52 1.46 8.13
N ARG A 66 10.00 1.68 9.37
CA ARG A 66 11.42 1.50 9.70
C ARG A 66 11.83 0.10 9.25
N SER A 67 12.90 0.01 8.45
CA SER A 67 13.40 -1.28 7.96
C SER A 67 13.57 -2.23 9.14
N PRO A 68 13.11 -3.50 9.05
CA PRO A 68 13.40 -4.50 10.07
C PRO A 68 14.88 -4.89 10.10
N LEU A 69 15.66 -4.39 9.14
CA LEU A 69 17.09 -4.65 9.04
C LEU A 69 17.86 -3.84 10.08
N ASP A 70 18.82 -4.49 10.72
CA ASP A 70 19.81 -3.80 11.53
C ASP A 70 20.86 -3.08 10.65
N ALA A 71 21.74 -2.31 11.29
CA ALA A 71 22.75 -1.52 10.59
C ALA A 71 23.71 -2.40 9.76
N ASP A 72 24.03 -3.60 10.22
CA ASP A 72 24.96 -4.50 9.54
C ASP A 72 24.32 -5.15 8.32
N GLN A 73 23.05 -5.53 8.41
CA GLN A 73 22.26 -6.03 7.29
C GLN A 73 22.05 -4.94 6.24
N GLN A 74 21.80 -3.71 6.67
CA GLN A 74 21.64 -2.58 5.76
C GLN A 74 22.96 -2.23 5.05
N ALA A 75 24.09 -2.31 5.74
CA ALA A 75 25.42 -2.14 5.16
C ALA A 75 25.74 -3.22 4.11
N LYS A 76 25.45 -4.50 4.41
CA LYS A 76 25.66 -5.61 3.47
C LYS A 76 24.87 -5.44 2.18
N LEU A 77 23.62 -4.95 2.25
CA LEU A 77 22.83 -4.65 1.07
C LEU A 77 23.36 -3.42 0.30
N GLY A 78 23.83 -2.38 1.00
CA GLY A 78 24.44 -1.21 0.37
C GLY A 78 25.70 -1.55 -0.44
N MET A 79 26.52 -2.47 0.07
CA MET A 79 27.71 -2.98 -0.63
C MET A 79 27.39 -3.92 -1.79
N ALA A 80 26.19 -4.53 -1.80
CA ALA A 80 25.73 -5.44 -2.83
C ALA A 80 25.00 -4.74 -4.00
N THR A 81 25.12 -3.41 -4.13
CA THR A 81 24.52 -2.67 -5.26
C THR A 81 25.07 -3.22 -6.57
N ILE A 82 24.24 -4.02 -7.24
CA ILE A 82 24.42 -4.49 -8.61
C ILE A 82 24.56 -3.22 -9.47
N PRO A 83 25.66 -3.05 -10.25
CA PRO A 83 25.69 -1.97 -11.21
C PRO A 83 24.55 -2.22 -12.20
N LEU A 84 23.53 -1.36 -12.21
CA LEU A 84 22.59 -1.30 -13.33
C LEU A 84 23.42 -0.93 -14.56
N GLY A 85 23.75 -1.95 -15.34
CA GLY A 85 24.50 -1.83 -16.57
C GLY A 85 23.87 -0.80 -17.49
N ALA A 86 24.75 -0.01 -18.09
CA ALA A 86 24.46 0.88 -19.19
C ALA A 86 23.66 0.16 -20.28
N HIS A 87 22.40 0.55 -20.46
CA HIS A 87 21.72 0.41 -21.74
C HIS A 87 21.19 1.77 -22.15
N GLN A 88 22.10 2.61 -22.66
CA GLN A 88 21.77 3.64 -23.62
C GLN A 88 22.61 3.42 -24.86
N ALA A 89 21.92 3.47 -25.99
CA ALA A 89 22.39 3.30 -27.34
C ALA A 89 23.46 4.33 -27.74
N GLY A 90 24.35 3.92 -28.65
CA GLY A 90 25.41 4.74 -29.24
C GLY A 90 26.60 3.90 -29.63
#